data_AF-A0A2X1UM72-F1
#
_entry.id   AF-A0A2X1UM72-F1
#
_cell.length_a   1.000
_cell.length_b   1.000
_cell.length_c   1.000
_cell.angle_alpha   90.00
_cell.angle_beta   90.00
_cell.angle_gamma   90.00
#
_symmetry.space_group_name_H-M   'P 1'
#
loop_
_entity.id
_entity.type
_entity.pdbx_description
1 polymer ?
#
loop_
_entity_poly.entity_id
_entity_poly.type
_entity_poly.pdbx_seq_one_letter_code
_entity_poly.pdbx_strand_id
1 'polypeptide(L)'
;MRTKLHDGGGDIVIVERAQDVGDILREAKAKSNEGLHGSNDLKHAMTIPYVILEAYCNTHGITFSELMTNDDHIKNILNDPSLSHFRIWKGRV
;
A
#
# COMPACT_ATOMS: atom_id res chain seq x y z
N MET A 1 -10.04 10.46 2.28
CA MET A 1 -10.50 9.15 2.77
C MET A 1 -12.00 9.19 2.88
N ARG A 2 -12.70 8.13 2.46
CA ARG A 2 -14.15 7.99 2.61
C ARG A 2 -14.44 6.67 3.31
N THR A 3 -15.39 6.68 4.24
CA THR A 3 -15.88 5.49 4.92
C THR A 3 -17.37 5.37 4.64
N LYS A 4 -17.81 4.17 4.27
CA LYS A 4 -19.23 3.84 4.15
C LYS A 4 -19.54 2.63 5.00
N LEU A 5 -20.74 2.61 5.55
CA LEU A 5 -21.28 1.51 6.32
C LEU A 5 -22.41 0.88 5.50
N HIS A 6 -22.39 -0.45 5.42
CA HIS A 6 -23.42 -1.22 4.73
C HIS A 6 -23.99 -2.25 5.70
N ASP A 7 -25.30 -2.48 5.60
CA ASP A 7 -25.93 -3.65 6.21
C ASP A 7 -25.49 -4.90 5.44
N GLY A 8 -24.81 -5.82 6.13
CA GLY A 8 -24.37 -7.11 5.58
C GLY A 8 -25.43 -8.20 5.68
N GLY A 9 -26.57 -7.90 6.31
CA GLY A 9 -27.62 -8.85 6.67
C GLY A 9 -27.37 -9.51 8.03
N GLY A 10 -28.45 -9.74 8.78
CA GLY A 10 -28.39 -10.32 10.13
C GLY A 10 -27.63 -9.40 11.10
N ASP A 11 -26.63 -9.95 11.79
CA ASP A 11 -25.80 -9.23 12.77
C ASP A 11 -24.49 -8.68 12.17
N ILE A 12 -24.39 -8.56 10.84
CA ILE A 12 -23.17 -8.17 10.13
C ILE A 12 -23.25 -6.72 9.67
N VAL A 13 -22.24 -5.94 10.04
CA VAL A 13 -21.99 -4.61 9.47
C VAL A 13 -20.72 -4.65 8.63
N ILE A 14 -20.80 -4.13 7.41
CA ILE A 14 -19.65 -4.03 6.50
C ILE A 14 -19.14 -2.60 6.52
N VAL A 15 -17.83 -2.44 6.72
CA VAL A 15 -17.13 -1.16 6.63
C VAL A 15 -16.34 -1.11 5.34
N GLU A 16 -16.76 -0.26 4.39
CA GLU A 16 -16.02 0.02 3.17
C GLU A 16 -15.15 1.28 3.38
N ARG A 17 -13.86 1.17 3.06
CA ARG A 17 -12.93 2.31 3.09
C ARG A 17 -12.33 2.54 1.72
N ALA A 18 -12.37 3.80 1.28
CA ALA A 18 -11.87 4.21 -0.02
C ALA A 18 -10.95 5.43 0.09
N GLN A 19 -9.83 5.39 -0.63
CA GLN A 19 -8.89 6.49 -0.78
C GLN A 19 -8.76 6.83 -2.26
N ASP A 20 -8.78 8.13 -2.58
CA ASP A 20 -8.31 8.59 -3.89
C ASP A 20 -6.78 8.56 -3.90
N VAL A 21 -6.22 7.83 -4.85
CA VAL A 21 -4.78 7.56 -4.98
C VAL A 21 -4.21 8.13 -6.28
N GLY A 22 -4.97 8.96 -7.01
CA GLY A 22 -4.59 9.47 -8.32
C GLY A 22 -3.25 10.22 -8.31
N ASP A 23 -3.01 11.07 -7.30
CA ASP A 23 -1.74 11.80 -7.17
C ASP A 23 -0.56 10.88 -6.89
N ILE A 24 -0.74 9.88 -6.03
CA ILE A 24 0.30 8.89 -5.68
C ILE A 24 0.71 8.12 -6.94
N LEU A 25 -0.26 7.68 -7.75
CA LEU A 25 0.00 6.97 -9.00
C LEU A 25 0.72 7.85 -10.03
N ARG A 26 0.29 9.11 -10.18
CA ARG A 26 0.94 10.08 -11.09
C ARG A 26 2.39 10.32 -10.68
N GLU A 27 2.63 10.55 -9.39
CA GLU A 27 3.96 10.78 -8.83
C GLU A 27 4.86 9.56 -8.99
N ALA A 28 4.35 8.36 -8.67
CA ALA A 28 5.11 7.12 -8.80
C ALA A 28 5.56 6.89 -10.26
N LYS A 29 4.65 7.12 -11.21
CA LYS A 29 4.95 7.02 -12.65
C LYS A 29 5.98 8.06 -13.09
N ALA A 30 5.83 9.32 -12.67
CA ALA A 30 6.78 10.39 -13.02
C ALA A 30 8.19 10.06 -12.51
N LYS A 31 8.31 9.73 -11.22
CA LYS A 31 9.59 9.35 -10.59
C LYS A 31 10.21 8.12 -11.23
N SER A 32 9.41 7.09 -11.55
CA SER A 32 9.92 5.89 -12.22
C SER A 32 10.46 6.21 -13.61
N ASN A 33 9.79 7.07 -14.39
CA ASN A 33 10.22 7.46 -15.73
C ASN A 33 11.49 8.33 -15.71
N GLU A 34 11.63 9.18 -14.70
CA GLU A 34 12.78 10.07 -14.51
C GLU A 34 13.96 9.38 -13.82
N GLY A 35 13.82 8.12 -13.40
CA GLY A 35 14.86 7.38 -12.66
C GLY A 35 15.06 7.88 -11.23
N LEU A 36 14.12 8.66 -10.69
CA LEU A 36 14.18 9.28 -9.37
C LEU A 36 13.73 8.30 -8.27
N HIS A 37 14.46 7.20 -8.13
CA HIS A 37 14.20 6.16 -7.14
C HIS A 37 15.20 6.16 -5.97
N GLY A 38 15.95 7.24 -5.76
CA GLY A 38 16.97 7.35 -4.72
C GLY A 38 18.36 6.83 -5.12
N SER A 39 19.29 6.85 -4.17
CA SER A 39 20.70 6.43 -4.36
C SER A 39 20.82 4.91 -4.41
N ASN A 40 22.02 4.37 -4.64
CA ASN A 40 22.23 2.92 -4.60
C ASN A 40 22.08 2.33 -3.20
N ASP A 41 22.39 3.10 -2.17
CA ASP A 41 22.31 2.66 -0.77
C ASP A 41 20.88 2.75 -0.21
N LEU A 42 20.08 3.70 -0.70
CA LEU A 42 18.70 3.89 -0.26
C LEU A 42 17.77 4.11 -1.45
N LYS A 43 16.92 3.12 -1.70
CA LYS A 43 15.91 3.18 -2.77
C LYS A 43 14.56 3.62 -2.20
N HIS A 44 13.93 4.61 -2.83
CA HIS A 44 12.53 4.88 -2.62
C HIS A 44 11.72 3.87 -3.46
N ALA A 45 11.31 2.77 -2.82
CA ALA A 45 10.63 1.68 -3.52
C ALA A 45 9.21 2.04 -3.95
N MET A 46 8.41 2.60 -3.03
CA MET A 46 6.99 2.84 -3.24
C MET A 46 6.44 3.80 -2.19
N THR A 47 5.51 4.66 -2.59
CA THR A 47 4.61 5.36 -1.65
C THR A 47 3.37 4.50 -1.47
N ILE A 48 3.15 3.93 -0.29
CA ILE A 48 2.04 3.00 -0.05
C ILE A 48 0.80 3.78 0.44
N PRO A 49 -0.36 3.69 -0.23
CA PRO A 49 -1.59 4.31 0.25
C PRO A 49 -2.05 3.72 1.59
N TYR A 50 -2.65 4.54 2.45
CA TYR A 50 -3.14 4.10 3.76
C TYR A 50 -4.17 2.98 3.66
N VAL A 51 -5.08 3.03 2.69
CA VAL A 51 -6.11 1.99 2.51
C VAL A 51 -5.50 0.62 2.20
N ILE A 52 -4.32 0.57 1.59
CA ILE A 52 -3.59 -0.67 1.31
C ILE A 52 -2.96 -1.23 2.59
N LEU A 53 -2.33 -0.37 3.41
CA LEU A 53 -1.75 -0.80 4.69
C LEU A 53 -2.83 -1.35 5.62
N GLU A 54 -3.97 -0.66 5.69
CA GLU A 54 -5.13 -1.11 6.47
C GLU A 54 -5.70 -2.44 5.95
N ALA A 55 -5.90 -2.57 4.64
CA ALA A 55 -6.37 -3.82 4.05
C ALA A 55 -5.39 -4.98 4.32
N TYR A 56 -4.09 -4.73 4.23
CA TYR A 56 -3.07 -5.73 4.53
C TYR A 56 -3.11 -6.18 5.99
N CYS A 57 -3.17 -5.24 6.94
CA CYS A 57 -3.29 -5.53 8.36
C CYS A 57 -4.53 -6.38 8.66
N ASN A 58 -5.68 -5.98 8.12
CA ASN A 58 -6.96 -6.67 8.34
C ASN A 58 -6.98 -8.08 7.74
N THR A 59 -6.41 -8.28 6.55
CA THR A 59 -6.38 -9.60 5.89
C THR A 59 -5.40 -10.57 6.54
N HIS A 60 -4.34 -10.08 7.17
CA HIS A 60 -3.32 -10.90 7.84
C HIS A 60 -3.51 -10.99 9.35
N GLY A 61 -4.47 -10.26 9.92
CA GLY A 61 -4.74 -10.27 11.36
C GLY A 61 -3.65 -9.62 12.21
N ILE A 62 -2.90 -8.67 11.65
CA ILE A 62 -1.78 -8.00 12.34
C ILE A 62 -2.12 -6.54 12.66
N THR A 63 -1.40 -5.97 13.61
CA THR A 63 -1.51 -4.53 13.91
C THR A 63 -0.63 -3.69 13.00
N PHE A 64 -0.95 -2.41 12.88
CA PHE A 64 -0.06 -1.46 12.19
C PHE A 64 1.32 -1.38 12.86
N SER A 65 1.39 -1.52 14.19
CA SER A 65 2.67 -1.54 14.91
C SER A 65 3.51 -2.74 14.48
N GLU A 66 2.91 -3.92 14.38
CA GLU A 66 3.59 -5.14 13.94
C GLU A 66 4.09 -5.01 12.50
N LEU A 67 3.24 -4.49 11.59
CA LEU A 67 3.60 -4.19 10.20
C LEU A 67 4.85 -3.30 10.10
N MET A 68 4.98 -2.31 10.99
CA MET A 68 6.12 -1.37 10.99
C MET A 68 7.39 -1.94 11.63
N THR A 69 7.28 -3.00 12.44
CA THR A 69 8.43 -3.63 13.13
C THR A 69 8.92 -4.91 12.47
N ASN A 70 8.10 -5.55 11.65
CA ASN A 70 8.44 -6.77 10.94
C ASN A 70 8.58 -6.49 9.44
N ASP A 71 9.84 -6.40 8.99
CA ASP A 71 10.20 -6.10 7.61
C ASP A 71 9.61 -7.07 6.59
N ASP A 72 9.28 -8.30 6.97
CA ASP A 72 8.75 -9.29 6.04
C ASP A 72 7.36 -8.88 5.51
N HIS A 73 6.55 -8.20 6.32
CA HIS A 73 5.27 -7.68 5.86
C HIS A 73 5.43 -6.58 4.82
N ILE A 74 6.35 -5.63 5.05
CA ILE A 74 6.64 -4.57 4.09
C ILE A 74 7.24 -5.16 2.81
N LYS A 75 8.16 -6.13 2.89
CA LYS A 75 8.69 -6.84 1.72
C LYS A 75 7.59 -7.52 0.92
N ASN A 76 6.62 -8.16 1.58
CA ASN A 76 5.49 -8.80 0.91
C ASN A 76 4.65 -7.76 0.14
N ILE A 77 4.35 -6.62 0.75
CA ILE A 77 3.62 -5.52 0.09
C ILE A 77 4.41 -4.99 -1.11
N LEU A 78 5.71 -4.72 -0.93
CA LEU A 78 6.58 -4.21 -2.00
C LEU A 78 6.73 -5.19 -3.15
N ASN A 79 6.61 -6.50 -2.91
CA ASN A 79 6.73 -7.54 -3.92
C ASN A 79 5.39 -8.00 -4.52
N ASP A 80 4.25 -7.55 -4.00
CA ASP A 80 2.92 -7.88 -4.53
C ASP A 80 2.70 -7.36 -5.97
N PRO A 81 2.47 -8.24 -6.96
CA PRO A 81 2.24 -7.84 -8.36
C PRO A 81 1.04 -6.90 -8.55
N SER A 82 -0.01 -7.03 -7.73
CA SER A 82 -1.22 -6.20 -7.81
C SER A 82 -0.94 -4.73 -7.45
N LEU A 83 0.11 -4.48 -6.69
CA LEU A 83 0.54 -3.15 -6.25
C LEU A 83 1.67 -2.56 -7.11
N SER A 84 2.07 -3.24 -8.19
CA SER A 84 3.18 -2.84 -9.05
C SER A 84 3.07 -1.42 -9.62
N HIS A 85 1.85 -0.91 -9.82
CA HIS A 85 1.59 0.45 -10.32
C HIS A 85 2.05 1.57 -9.38
N PHE A 86 2.25 1.27 -8.10
CA PHE A 86 2.74 2.23 -7.11
C PHE A 86 4.28 2.20 -6.95
N ARG A 87 4.95 1.23 -7.57
CA ARG A 87 6.42 1.07 -7.45
C ARG A 87 7.15 2.13 -8.26
N ILE A 88 8.06 2.82 -7.60
CA ILE A 88 9.01 3.76 -8.19
C ILE A 88 10.30 3.01 -8.57
N TRP A 89 10.82 2.19 -7.66
CA TRP A 89 11.90 1.25 -7.94
C TRP A 89 11.32 -0.14 -8.25
N LYS A 90 11.75 -0.73 -9.38
CA LYS A 90 11.18 -1.99 -9.90
C LYS A 90 11.97 -3.25 -9.49
N GLY A 91 13.00 -3.11 -8.67
CA GLY A 91 13.74 -4.25 -8.16
C GLY A 91 12.91 -5.06 -7.16
N ARG A 92 13.29 -6.33 -6.98
CA ARG A 92 12.73 -7.19 -5.94
C ARG A 92 13.47 -6.91 -4.63
N VAL A 93 12.72 -6.79 -3.54
CA VAL A 93 13.25 -6.66 -2.17
C VAL A 93 13.27 -8.02 -1.50
#